data_AF-A0A4Q0YUH1-F1
#
_entry.id   AF-A0A4Q0YUH1-F1
#
_cell.length_a   1.000
_cell.length_b   1.000
_cell.length_c   1.000
_cell.angle_alpha   90.00
_cell.angle_beta   90.00
_cell.angle_gamma   90.00
#
_symmetry.space_group_name_H-M   'P 1'
#
loop_
_entity.id
_entity.type
_entity.pdbx_description
1 polymer ?
#
loop_
_entity_poly.entity_id
_entity_poly.type
_entity_poly.pdbx_seq_one_letter_code
_entity_poly.pdbx_strand_id
1 'polypeptide(L)'
;MSGFLSHIEINVSNLARSRDFWSWLLERLGYTLYQKWEHGFSFELAGTYLVFVQTTDKYLDCGYHRQKTGLNHLAFRASSIADIDALTHELSSRGVKILYPDKHPYAGGREHYAVYFEDPDRIKVEVCLHLAHDLG
;
A
#
# COMPACT_ATOMS: atom_id res chain seq x y z
N MET A 1 13.34 6.64 25.15
CA MET A 1 12.52 5.85 24.20
C MET A 1 12.09 6.77 23.07
N SER A 2 12.19 6.35 21.80
CA SER A 2 11.90 7.22 20.63
C SER A 2 10.53 6.98 19.98
N GLY A 3 9.92 5.79 20.14
CA GLY A 3 8.55 5.52 19.73
C GLY A 3 8.29 5.44 18.22
N PHE A 4 9.34 5.48 17.39
CA PHE A 4 9.21 5.30 15.94
C PHE A 4 8.70 3.90 15.61
N LEU A 5 7.88 3.81 14.56
CA LEU A 5 7.42 2.54 14.03
C LEU A 5 8.62 1.79 13.43
N SER A 6 8.90 0.58 13.94
CA SER A 6 9.99 -0.24 13.41
C SER A 6 9.55 -1.03 12.18
N HIS A 7 8.40 -1.71 12.27
CA HIS A 7 7.90 -2.51 11.15
C HIS A 7 6.41 -2.77 11.24
N ILE A 8 5.83 -3.14 10.10
CA ILE A 8 4.50 -3.71 9.97
C ILE A 8 4.65 -5.07 9.28
N GLU A 9 4.02 -6.10 9.83
CA GLU A 9 3.98 -7.43 9.24
C GLU A 9 2.56 -7.81 8.82
N ILE A 10 2.43 -8.32 7.60
CA ILE A 10 1.16 -8.60 6.94
C ILE A 10 1.18 -10.03 6.42
N ASN A 11 0.20 -10.81 6.84
CA ASN A 11 -0.07 -12.12 6.26
C ASN A 11 -0.80 -11.95 4.92
N VAL A 12 -0.32 -12.66 3.90
CA VAL A 12 -0.89 -12.66 2.54
C VAL A 12 -1.34 -14.05 2.14
N SER A 13 -2.41 -14.16 1.34
CA SER A 13 -2.95 -15.48 0.95
C SER A 13 -2.08 -16.17 -0.10
N ASN A 14 -1.39 -15.39 -0.93
CA ASN A 14 -0.49 -15.90 -1.96
C ASN A 14 0.78 -15.03 -2.03
N LEU A 15 1.88 -15.58 -1.53
CA LEU A 15 3.15 -14.87 -1.43
C LEU A 15 3.72 -14.47 -2.79
N ALA A 16 3.54 -15.29 -3.82
CA ALA A 16 4.04 -14.99 -5.16
C ALA A 16 3.32 -13.78 -5.78
N ARG A 17 1.98 -13.76 -5.71
CA ARG A 17 1.17 -12.63 -6.18
C ARG A 17 1.44 -11.36 -5.38
N SER A 18 1.62 -11.51 -4.08
CA SER A 18 1.94 -10.40 -3.19
C SER A 18 3.33 -9.85 -3.45
N ARG A 19 4.32 -10.70 -3.70
CA ARG A 19 5.66 -10.26 -4.11
C ARG A 19 5.62 -9.48 -5.42
N ASP A 20 4.94 -9.99 -6.44
CA ASP A 20 4.83 -9.27 -7.72
C ASP A 20 4.24 -7.86 -7.55
N PHE A 21 3.15 -7.76 -6.79
CA PHE A 21 2.48 -6.48 -6.54
C PHE A 21 3.32 -5.54 -5.65
N TRP A 22 3.73 -6.00 -4.48
CA TRP A 22 4.38 -5.16 -3.47
C TRP A 22 5.81 -4.80 -3.86
N SER A 23 6.57 -5.66 -4.57
CA SER A 23 7.89 -5.27 -5.07
C SER A 23 7.78 -4.12 -6.07
N TRP A 24 6.88 -4.20 -7.06
CA TRP A 24 6.66 -3.12 -8.02
C TRP A 24 6.28 -1.80 -7.33
N LEU A 25 5.31 -1.85 -6.41
CA LEU A 25 4.83 -0.65 -5.75
C LEU A 25 5.90 -0.04 -4.83
N LEU A 26 6.54 -0.86 -3.99
CA LEU A 26 7.46 -0.37 -2.96
C LEU A 26 8.77 0.14 -3.56
N GLU A 27 9.29 -0.50 -4.61
CA GLU A 27 10.45 0.01 -5.36
C GLU A 27 10.15 1.39 -5.98
N ARG A 28 8.94 1.56 -6.53
CA ARG A 28 8.49 2.87 -7.07
C ARG A 28 8.34 3.93 -5.99
N LEU A 29 8.06 3.54 -4.75
CA LEU A 29 8.00 4.42 -3.58
C LEU A 29 9.37 4.62 -2.91
N GLY A 30 10.44 4.05 -3.47
CA GLY A 30 11.82 4.22 -3.01
C GLY A 30 12.26 3.24 -1.93
N TYR A 31 11.44 2.25 -1.57
CA TYR A 31 11.86 1.17 -0.69
C TYR A 31 12.84 0.24 -1.41
N THR A 32 13.70 -0.42 -0.64
CA THR A 32 14.60 -1.46 -1.15
C THR A 32 14.26 -2.82 -0.55
N LEU A 33 14.45 -3.89 -1.31
CA LEU A 33 14.30 -5.24 -0.78
C LEU A 33 15.31 -5.44 0.37
N TYR A 34 14.80 -5.78 1.55
CA TYR A 34 15.62 -5.94 2.76
C TYR A 34 15.89 -7.41 3.07
N GLN A 35 14.86 -8.23 3.16
CA GLN A 35 15.00 -9.67 3.43
C GLN A 35 14.09 -10.51 2.53
N LYS A 36 14.50 -11.76 2.32
CA LYS A 36 13.74 -12.75 1.55
C LYS A 36 14.03 -14.14 2.10
N TRP A 37 12.97 -14.89 2.37
CA TRP A 37 13.03 -16.30 2.76
C TRP A 37 11.91 -17.08 2.07
N GLU A 38 11.82 -18.38 2.36
CA GLU A 38 10.86 -19.29 1.72
C GLU A 38 9.41 -18.81 1.86
N HIS A 39 9.04 -18.32 3.05
CA HIS A 39 7.67 -17.96 3.40
C HIS A 39 7.45 -16.45 3.54
N GLY A 40 8.41 -15.62 3.14
CA GLY A 40 8.21 -14.17 3.26
C GLY A 40 9.29 -13.32 2.62
N PHE A 41 9.04 -12.01 2.65
CA PHE A 41 9.97 -10.99 2.22
C PHE A 41 9.67 -9.67 2.93
N SER A 42 10.64 -8.77 2.93
CA SER A 42 10.49 -7.43 3.49
C SER A 42 11.17 -6.37 2.65
N PHE A 43 10.65 -5.15 2.77
CA PHE A 43 11.17 -3.94 2.14
C PHE A 43 11.44 -2.88 3.20
N GLU A 44 12.52 -2.13 3.06
CA GLU A 44 12.92 -1.07 3.99
C GLU A 44 12.90 0.31 3.32
N LEU A 45 12.43 1.31 4.06
CA LEU A 45 12.72 2.71 3.77
C LEU A 45 12.99 3.45 5.08
N ALA A 46 14.15 4.12 5.15
CA ALA A 46 14.56 4.97 6.27
C ALA A 46 14.39 4.31 7.67
N GLY A 47 14.74 3.03 7.80
CA GLY A 47 14.69 2.29 9.07
C GLY A 47 13.32 1.70 9.43
N THR A 48 12.30 1.85 8.58
CA THR A 48 10.98 1.20 8.74
C THR A 48 10.81 0.07 7.74
N TYR A 49 10.40 -1.12 8.22
CA TYR A 49 10.19 -2.30 7.38
C TYR A 49 8.70 -2.60 7.12
N LEU A 50 8.37 -3.00 5.90
CA LEU A 50 7.14 -3.70 5.59
C LEU A 50 7.44 -5.16 5.29
N VAL A 51 6.77 -6.06 5.99
CA VAL A 51 7.02 -7.51 5.94
C VAL A 51 5.76 -8.22 5.44
N PHE A 52 5.93 -9.13 4.48
CA PHE A 52 4.85 -9.93 3.91
C PHE A 52 5.14 -11.42 4.11
N VAL A 53 4.20 -12.12 4.73
CA VAL A 53 4.35 -13.52 5.16
C VAL A 53 3.24 -14.38 4.57
N GLN A 54 3.58 -15.54 4.05
CA GLN A 54 2.60 -16.50 3.56
C GLN A 54 1.70 -16.97 4.71
N THR A 55 0.40 -16.73 4.57
CA THR A 55 -0.60 -17.29 5.48
C THR A 55 -0.55 -18.81 5.41
N THR A 56 -0.51 -19.47 6.57
CA THR A 56 -0.52 -20.94 6.63
C THR A 56 -1.92 -21.49 6.31
N ASP A 57 -1.99 -22.71 5.78
CA ASP A 57 -3.24 -23.32 5.28
C ASP A 57 -4.38 -23.28 6.29
N LYS A 58 -4.07 -23.43 7.59
CA LYS A 58 -5.04 -23.37 8.69
C LYS A 58 -5.84 -22.06 8.75
N TYR A 59 -5.29 -20.95 8.25
CA TYR A 59 -5.89 -19.62 8.36
C TYR A 59 -6.33 -19.03 7.01
N LEU A 60 -6.15 -19.74 5.90
CA LEU A 60 -6.49 -19.24 4.55
C LEU A 60 -7.99 -19.00 4.35
N ASP A 61 -8.85 -19.79 5.01
CA ASP A 61 -10.31 -19.64 4.88
C ASP A 61 -10.84 -18.31 5.47
N CYS A 62 -10.06 -17.69 6.37
CA CYS A 62 -10.39 -16.43 7.02
C CYS A 62 -9.86 -15.24 6.22
N GLY A 63 -10.48 -14.94 5.07
CA GLY A 63 -10.07 -13.82 4.21
C GLY A 63 -10.10 -12.44 4.89
N TYR A 64 -9.19 -11.56 4.45
CA TYR A 64 -9.08 -10.18 4.91
C TYR A 64 -10.25 -9.30 4.42
N HIS A 65 -10.70 -8.39 5.29
CA HIS A 65 -11.62 -7.33 4.90
C HIS A 65 -11.34 -6.08 5.75
N ARG A 66 -10.95 -4.98 5.11
CA ARG A 66 -10.58 -3.70 5.76
C ARG A 66 -11.61 -3.09 6.74
N GLN A 67 -12.87 -3.52 6.66
CA GLN A 67 -13.93 -3.07 7.58
C GLN A 67 -14.09 -3.94 8.83
N LYS A 68 -13.40 -5.09 8.91
CA LYS A 68 -13.32 -5.88 10.15
C LYS A 68 -12.32 -5.22 11.10
N THR A 69 -12.44 -5.48 12.40
CA THR A 69 -11.46 -5.04 13.41
C THR A 69 -10.06 -5.49 13.01
N GLY A 70 -9.11 -4.55 12.91
CA GLY A 70 -7.75 -4.80 12.45
C GLY A 70 -7.19 -3.65 11.60
N LEU A 71 -6.21 -3.94 10.75
CA LEU A 71 -5.65 -2.99 9.79
C LEU A 71 -6.74 -2.52 8.81
N ASN A 72 -6.90 -1.21 8.62
CA ASN A 72 -7.83 -0.67 7.63
C ASN A 72 -7.15 -0.39 6.27
N HIS A 73 -5.97 0.23 6.29
CA HIS A 73 -5.17 0.53 5.10
C HIS A 73 -3.74 0.92 5.46
N LEU A 74 -2.89 0.89 4.43
CA LEU A 74 -1.58 1.53 4.43
C LEU A 74 -1.65 2.79 3.55
N ALA A 75 -1.12 3.90 4.05
CA ALA A 75 -1.04 5.16 3.32
C ALA A 75 0.43 5.56 3.14
N PHE A 76 0.78 5.95 1.92
CA PHE A 76 2.10 6.45 1.54
C PHE A 76 1.98 7.87 1.01
N ARG A 77 3.02 8.66 1.24
CA ARG A 77 3.09 10.05 0.77
C ARG A 77 3.77 10.09 -0.60
N ALA A 78 3.14 10.74 -1.57
CA ALA A 78 3.75 11.08 -2.85
C ALA A 78 4.52 12.41 -2.77
N SER A 79 5.44 12.61 -3.71
CA SER A 79 6.22 13.85 -3.84
C SER A 79 5.51 14.92 -4.67
N SER A 80 4.62 14.51 -5.59
CA SER A 80 3.89 15.42 -6.48
C SER A 80 2.55 14.84 -6.96
N ILE A 81 1.70 15.71 -7.55
CA ILE A 81 0.47 15.30 -8.25
C ILE A 81 0.81 14.39 -9.44
N ALA A 82 1.85 14.74 -10.21
CA ALA A 82 2.27 13.97 -11.38
C ALA A 82 2.66 12.53 -11.03
N ASP A 83 3.26 12.30 -9.85
CA ASP A 83 3.60 10.95 -9.39
C ASP A 83 2.35 10.10 -9.13
N ILE A 84 1.28 10.72 -8.60
CA ILE A 84 -0.01 10.07 -8.34
C ILE A 84 -0.73 9.77 -9.65
N ASP A 85 -0.72 10.70 -10.61
CA ASP A 85 -1.34 10.49 -11.92
C ASP A 85 -0.64 9.36 -12.69
N ALA A 86 0.71 9.39 -12.72
CA ALA A 86 1.50 8.32 -13.32
C ALA A 86 1.23 6.97 -12.64
N LEU A 87 1.16 6.93 -11.30
CA LEU A 87 0.82 5.71 -10.58
C LEU A 87 -0.58 5.21 -10.93
N THR A 88 -1.55 6.10 -11.05
CA THR A 88 -2.95 5.78 -11.39
C THR A 88 -3.05 5.15 -12.79
N HIS A 89 -2.29 5.67 -13.75
CA HIS A 89 -2.18 5.07 -15.09
C HIS A 89 -1.54 3.68 -15.05
N GLU A 90 -0.44 3.51 -14.31
CA GLU A 90 0.23 2.21 -14.18
C GLU A 90 -0.69 1.17 -13.50
N LEU A 91 -1.37 1.55 -12.41
CA LEU A 91 -2.36 0.71 -11.72
C LEU A 91 -3.45 0.23 -12.69
N SER A 92 -3.98 1.15 -13.51
CA SER A 92 -4.99 0.83 -14.52
C SER A 92 -4.45 -0.15 -15.56
N SER A 93 -3.22 0.07 -16.06
CA SER A 93 -2.59 -0.81 -17.05
C SER A 93 -2.31 -2.22 -16.52
N ARG A 94 -2.03 -2.34 -15.21
CA ARG A 94 -1.84 -3.61 -14.51
C ARG A 94 -3.15 -4.31 -14.12
N GLY A 95 -4.31 -3.68 -14.39
CA GLY A 95 -5.62 -4.20 -13.99
C GLY A 95 -5.84 -4.19 -12.47
N VAL A 96 -5.12 -3.35 -11.73
CA VAL A 96 -5.30 -3.19 -10.29
C VAL A 96 -6.62 -2.46 -10.01
N LYS A 97 -7.36 -2.93 -9.01
CA LYS A 97 -8.66 -2.35 -8.66
C LYS A 97 -8.47 -1.02 -7.93
N ILE A 98 -8.69 0.07 -8.66
CA ILE A 98 -8.81 1.42 -8.11
C ILE A 98 -10.18 1.57 -7.42
N LEU A 99 -10.18 2.18 -6.24
CA LEU A 99 -11.35 2.44 -5.41
C LEU A 99 -11.85 3.88 -5.60
N TYR A 100 -13.15 4.06 -5.45
CA TYR A 100 -13.84 5.36 -5.53
C TYR A 100 -13.57 6.13 -6.84
N PRO A 101 -13.68 5.49 -8.03
CA PRO A 101 -13.34 6.15 -9.29
C PRO A 101 -14.13 7.45 -9.52
N ASP A 102 -15.41 7.49 -9.12
CA ASP A 102 -16.27 8.68 -9.27
C ASP A 102 -15.85 9.87 -8.40
N LYS A 103 -14.99 9.64 -7.40
CA LYS A 103 -14.48 10.66 -6.48
C LYS A 103 -12.98 10.88 -6.63
N HIS A 104 -12.30 10.12 -7.48
CA HIS A 104 -10.88 10.28 -7.72
C HIS A 104 -10.61 11.63 -8.43
N PRO A 105 -9.55 12.37 -8.08
CA PRO A 105 -8.52 12.09 -7.06
C PRO A 105 -8.82 12.64 -5.65
N TYR A 106 -10.04 13.12 -5.39
CA TYR A 106 -10.40 13.83 -4.15
C TYR A 106 -11.32 13.02 -3.22
N ALA A 107 -11.20 11.70 -3.20
CA ALA A 107 -12.07 10.83 -2.40
C ALA A 107 -11.89 11.03 -0.88
N GLY A 108 -10.74 11.58 -0.45
CA GLY A 108 -10.45 12.00 0.93
C GLY A 108 -10.85 13.45 1.26
N GLY A 109 -11.43 14.19 0.31
CA GLY A 109 -11.74 15.62 0.46
C GLY A 109 -10.97 16.50 -0.54
N ARG A 110 -11.34 17.79 -0.63
CA ARG A 110 -10.82 18.72 -1.65
C ARG A 110 -9.32 19.02 -1.53
N GLU A 111 -8.74 18.80 -0.36
CA GLU A 111 -7.33 19.10 -0.05
C GLU A 111 -6.46 17.85 -0.07
N HIS A 112 -7.05 16.74 -0.50
CA HIS A 112 -6.48 15.42 -0.42
C HIS A 112 -6.43 14.79 -1.81
N TYR A 113 -5.32 15.01 -2.52
CA TYR A 113 -5.09 14.41 -3.83
C TYR A 113 -4.54 13.00 -3.65
N ALA A 114 -5.29 11.98 -4.03
CA ALA A 114 -4.90 10.59 -3.79
C ALA A 114 -5.50 9.58 -4.78
N VAL A 115 -4.77 8.47 -4.91
CA VAL A 115 -5.29 7.23 -5.48
C VAL A 115 -5.48 6.20 -4.37
N TYR A 116 -6.65 5.56 -4.36
CA TYR A 116 -6.98 4.45 -3.46
C TYR A 116 -7.12 3.20 -4.30
N PHE A 117 -6.54 2.08 -3.87
CA PHE A 117 -6.58 0.82 -4.61
C PHE A 117 -6.48 -0.39 -3.68
N GLU A 118 -6.71 -1.58 -4.21
CA GLU A 118 -6.60 -2.85 -3.49
C GLU A 118 -5.35 -3.62 -3.93
N ASP A 119 -4.61 -4.16 -2.96
CA ASP A 119 -3.62 -5.21 -3.21
C ASP A 119 -4.30 -6.56 -3.55
N PRO A 120 -3.54 -7.62 -3.84
CA PRO A 120 -4.10 -8.95 -4.15
C PRO A 120 -5.01 -9.55 -3.07
N ASP A 121 -4.85 -9.14 -1.81
CA ASP A 121 -5.61 -9.57 -0.64
C ASP A 121 -6.66 -8.55 -0.18
N ARG A 122 -6.93 -7.53 -1.00
CA ARG A 122 -7.91 -6.44 -0.75
C ARG A 122 -7.52 -5.50 0.39
N ILE A 123 -6.26 -5.47 0.77
CA ILE A 123 -5.69 -4.42 1.61
C ILE A 123 -5.83 -3.12 0.83
N LYS A 124 -6.51 -2.14 1.45
CA LYS A 124 -6.62 -0.81 0.84
C LYS A 124 -5.25 -0.15 0.96
N VAL A 125 -4.75 0.33 -0.17
CA VAL A 125 -3.55 1.15 -0.27
C VAL A 125 -3.97 2.54 -0.70
N GLU A 126 -3.33 3.53 -0.12
CA GLU A 126 -3.50 4.95 -0.41
C GLU A 126 -2.15 5.56 -0.73
N VAL A 127 -2.06 6.29 -1.83
CA VAL A 127 -0.92 7.14 -2.15
C VAL A 127 -1.43 8.55 -2.31
N CYS A 128 -0.99 9.45 -1.43
CA CYS A 128 -1.59 10.77 -1.28
C CYS A 128 -0.59 11.92 -1.21
N LEU A 129 -1.09 13.10 -1.52
CA LEU A 129 -0.43 14.38 -1.32
C LEU A 129 -1.38 15.28 -0.52
N HIS A 130 -0.89 15.80 0.61
CA HIS A 130 -1.57 16.88 1.32
C HIS A 130 -1.23 18.19 0.63
N LEU A 131 -2.22 18.78 -0.03
CA LEU A 131 -2.09 20.11 -0.61
C LEU A 131 -2.13 21.11 0.54
N ALA A 132 -1.08 21.93 0.68
CA ALA A 132 -1.09 22.98 1.68
C ALA A 132 -2.25 23.94 1.38
N HIS A 133 -2.89 24.45 2.43
CA HIS A 133 -3.59 25.71 2.31
C HIS A 133 -2.54 26.77 1.95
N ASP A 134 -2.71 27.45 0.82
CA ASP A 134 -2.28 28.84 0.75
C ASP A 134 -3.06 29.57 1.86
N LEU A 135 -2.41 29.79 3.00
CA LEU A 135 -2.83 30.79 3.97
C LEU A 135 -2.65 32.13 3.26
N GLY A 136 -3.71 32.56 2.58
CA GLY A 136 -3.86 33.94 2.11
C GLY A 136 -3.93 34.93 3.26
#